data_AF-A0A924CC48-F1
#
_entry.id   AF-A0A924CC48-F1
#
_cell.length_a   1.000
_cell.length_b   1.000
_cell.length_c   1.000
_cell.angle_alpha   90.00
_cell.angle_beta   90.00
_cell.angle_gamma   90.00
#
_symmetry.space_group_name_H-M   'P 1'
#
loop_
_entity.id
_entity.type
_entity.pdbx_description
1 polymer ?
#
loop_
_entity_poly.entity_id
_entity_poly.type
_entity_poly.pdbx_seq_one_letter_code
_entity_poly.pdbx_strand_id
1 'polypeptide(L)'
;MKYILILTITISFVFSCSPAYKFNTDKAAFDASKIKMSFKSVADMNDSYFELKENNFFEFYRQLFGSIKNTSYPGTYTQKGDTLYLKFYDKKGLKLLGNKAIVREKKNEIVFFK
;
A
#
# COMPACT_ATOMS: atom_id res chain seq x y z
N MET A 1 -10.15 -6.45 -49.05
CA MET A 1 -10.58 -6.84 -47.69
C MET A 1 -9.40 -7.35 -46.83
N LYS A 2 -8.30 -6.58 -46.71
CA LYS A 2 -7.10 -6.99 -45.94
C LYS A 2 -6.70 -5.97 -44.86
N TYR A 3 -7.15 -4.73 -45.00
CA TYR A 3 -6.81 -3.62 -44.10
C TYR A 3 -7.84 -3.36 -42.99
N ILE A 4 -9.07 -3.90 -43.13
CA ILE A 4 -10.13 -3.74 -42.11
C ILE A 4 -9.82 -4.58 -40.86
N LEU A 5 -9.16 -5.73 -41.02
CA LEU A 5 -8.83 -6.66 -39.94
C LEU A 5 -7.63 -6.18 -39.09
N ILE A 6 -6.79 -5.29 -39.65
CA ILE A 6 -5.65 -4.69 -38.94
C ILE A 6 -6.11 -3.53 -38.03
N LEU A 7 -7.20 -2.84 -38.38
CA LEU A 7 -7.73 -1.71 -37.62
C LEU A 7 -8.45 -2.14 -36.32
N THR A 8 -8.93 -3.38 -36.26
CA THR A 8 -9.67 -3.89 -35.08
C THR A 8 -8.75 -4.40 -33.98
N ILE A 9 -7.50 -4.77 -34.30
CA ILE A 9 -6.52 -5.30 -33.33
C ILE A 9 -5.84 -4.17 -32.52
N THR A 10 -5.82 -2.94 -33.04
CA THR A 10 -5.19 -1.78 -32.37
C THR A 10 -6.06 -1.13 -31.30
N ILE A 11 -7.37 -1.37 -31.27
CA ILE A 11 -8.31 -0.72 -30.31
C ILE A 11 -8.36 -1.44 -28.95
N SER A 12 -7.93 -2.70 -28.87
CA SER A 12 -8.05 -3.50 -27.63
C SER A 12 -6.93 -3.27 -26.60
N PHE A 13 -5.95 -2.41 -26.87
CA PHE A 13 -4.75 -2.27 -26.02
C PHE A 13 -4.78 -1.14 -24.97
N VAL A 14 -5.88 -0.39 -24.82
CA VAL A 14 -5.93 0.78 -23.92
C VAL A 14 -6.53 0.56 -22.52
N PHE A 15 -6.81 -0.68 -22.11
CA PHE A 15 -7.08 -0.95 -20.68
C PHE A 15 -5.77 -1.09 -19.88
N SER A 16 -4.91 -0.07 -19.98
CA SER A 16 -3.83 0.13 -19.01
C SER A 16 -4.45 0.51 -17.68
N CYS A 17 -4.78 -0.50 -16.88
CA CYS A 17 -5.30 -0.34 -15.52
C CYS A 17 -4.18 0.27 -14.65
N SER A 18 -4.12 1.60 -14.57
CA SER A 18 -3.20 2.29 -13.67
C SER A 18 -3.52 1.90 -12.23
N PRO A 19 -2.54 1.45 -11.42
CA PRO A 19 -2.74 1.11 -10.02
C PRO A 19 -3.33 2.28 -9.20
N ALA A 20 -3.09 3.51 -9.64
CA ALA A 20 -3.62 4.72 -9.04
C ALA A 20 -5.16 4.80 -9.05
N TYR A 21 -5.82 4.16 -10.03
CA TYR A 21 -7.28 4.15 -10.11
C TYR A 21 -7.94 3.41 -8.94
N LYS A 22 -7.34 2.31 -8.47
CA LYS A 22 -7.91 1.50 -7.38
C LYS A 22 -7.92 2.26 -6.05
N PHE A 23 -6.87 3.02 -5.76
CA PHE A 23 -6.86 3.83 -4.55
C PHE A 23 -7.94 4.91 -4.59
N ASN A 24 -8.21 5.54 -5.73
CA ASN A 24 -9.25 6.57 -5.83
C ASN A 24 -10.64 6.08 -5.41
N THR A 25 -10.99 4.83 -5.72
CA THR A 25 -12.26 4.24 -5.30
C THR A 25 -12.30 3.98 -3.80
N ASP A 26 -11.20 3.46 -3.24
CA ASP A 26 -11.13 3.09 -1.82
C ASP A 26 -10.74 4.27 -0.91
N LYS A 27 -10.41 5.44 -1.48
CA LYS A 27 -9.89 6.62 -0.77
C LYS A 27 -10.84 7.11 0.30
N ALA A 28 -12.14 7.20 0.02
CA ALA A 28 -13.12 7.69 0.99
C ALA A 28 -13.20 6.76 2.22
N ALA A 29 -13.21 5.44 1.99
CA ALA A 29 -13.20 4.45 3.07
C ALA A 29 -11.88 4.44 3.83
N PHE A 30 -10.77 4.65 3.13
CA PHE A 30 -9.43 4.79 3.71
C PHE A 30 -9.33 6.02 4.62
N ASP A 31 -9.79 7.18 4.17
CA ASP A 31 -9.74 8.44 4.92
C ASP A 31 -10.68 8.40 6.14
N ALA A 32 -11.84 7.76 6.02
CA ALA A 32 -12.79 7.58 7.12
C ALA A 32 -12.32 6.55 8.16
N SER A 33 -11.41 5.64 7.80
CA SER A 33 -10.95 4.58 8.71
C SER A 33 -9.96 5.11 9.76
N LYS A 34 -10.22 4.73 11.02
CA LYS A 34 -9.38 5.10 12.16
C LYS A 34 -8.11 4.25 12.19
N ILE A 35 -7.05 4.82 12.78
CA ILE A 35 -5.80 4.11 13.04
C ILE A 35 -6.03 3.13 14.18
N LYS A 36 -5.83 1.84 13.89
CA LYS A 36 -5.89 0.73 14.84
C LYS A 36 -4.57 0.56 15.58
N MET A 37 -3.46 0.63 14.85
CA MET A 37 -2.12 0.44 15.41
C MET A 37 -1.11 1.24 14.59
N SER A 38 -0.12 1.82 15.26
CA SER A 38 0.94 2.58 14.60
C SER A 38 2.30 2.07 15.07
N PHE A 39 3.12 1.71 14.09
CA PHE A 39 4.49 1.27 14.30
C PHE A 39 5.41 2.33 13.72
N LYS A 40 6.34 2.83 14.52
CA LYS A 40 7.49 3.55 13.99
C LYS A 40 8.42 2.48 13.41
N SER A 41 8.70 2.53 12.11
CA SER A 41 9.43 1.46 11.44
C SER A 41 10.90 1.45 11.88
N VAL A 42 11.17 0.53 12.80
CA VAL A 42 12.44 0.04 13.34
C VAL A 42 13.14 -0.83 12.27
N ALA A 43 14.02 -0.24 11.44
CA ALA A 43 15.06 -0.90 10.64
C ALA A 43 15.74 0.12 9.68
N ASP A 44 16.45 1.11 10.21
CA ASP A 44 17.35 2.02 9.45
C ASP A 44 16.73 3.21 8.69
N MET A 45 15.41 3.41 8.75
CA MET A 45 14.77 4.57 8.11
C MET A 45 14.16 5.52 9.15
N ASN A 46 14.97 6.48 9.60
CA ASN A 46 14.50 7.60 10.41
C ASN A 46 13.22 8.22 9.80
N ASP A 47 12.28 8.55 10.68
CA ASP A 47 11.00 9.19 10.37
C ASP A 47 10.03 8.38 9.51
N SER A 48 10.13 7.05 9.53
CA SER A 48 9.19 6.17 8.83
C SER A 48 8.14 5.57 9.78
N TYR A 49 6.90 5.52 9.32
CA TYR A 49 5.73 5.10 10.08
C TYR A 49 4.90 4.12 9.26
N PHE A 50 4.34 3.14 9.96
CA PHE A 50 3.43 2.17 9.40
C PHE A 50 2.16 2.12 10.26
N GLU A 51 1.04 2.51 9.69
CA GLU A 51 -0.25 2.58 10.37
C GLU A 51 -1.19 1.52 9.82
N LEU A 52 -1.73 0.67 10.70
CA LEU A 52 -2.87 -0.21 10.41
C LEU A 52 -4.16 0.52 10.74
N LYS A 53 -5.18 0.32 9.92
CA LYS A 53 -6.52 0.90 10.09
C LYS A 53 -7.60 -0.18 10.26
N GLU A 54 -8.75 0.22 10.82
CA GLU A 54 -9.86 -0.67 11.19
C GLU A 54 -10.53 -1.42 10.01
N ASN A 55 -10.42 -0.90 8.77
CA ASN A 55 -11.04 -1.49 7.58
C ASN A 55 -10.05 -2.27 6.69
N ASN A 56 -9.10 -2.97 7.31
CA ASN A 56 -8.05 -3.71 6.59
C ASN A 56 -7.20 -2.84 5.65
N PHE A 57 -7.14 -1.53 5.91
CA PHE A 57 -6.24 -0.62 5.23
C PHE A 57 -4.97 -0.40 6.02
N PHE A 58 -3.88 -0.10 5.34
CA PHE A 58 -2.67 0.36 5.98
C PHE A 58 -2.08 1.55 5.22
N GLU A 59 -1.26 2.32 5.91
CA GLU A 59 -0.47 3.38 5.32
C GLU A 59 0.98 3.26 5.78
N PHE A 60 1.90 3.15 4.82
CA PHE A 60 3.32 3.39 5.09
C PHE A 60 3.66 4.80 4.66
N TYR A 61 4.23 5.62 5.55
CA TYR A 61 4.66 6.95 5.17
C TYR A 61 5.94 7.39 5.87
N ARG A 62 6.59 8.40 5.27
CA ARG A 62 7.72 9.11 5.87
C ARG A 62 7.27 10.50 6.31
N GLN A 63 7.69 10.90 7.48
CA GLN A 63 7.42 12.23 8.04
C GLN A 63 8.62 13.14 7.78
N LEU A 64 8.37 14.36 7.33
CA LEU A 64 9.35 15.44 7.30
C LEU A 64 9.05 16.40 8.44
N PHE A 65 10.11 16.89 9.10
CA PHE A 65 10.06 17.97 10.08
C PHE A 65 8.96 17.79 11.14
N GLY A 66 8.80 16.58 11.66
CA GLY A 66 7.95 16.30 12.82
C GLY A 66 6.43 16.40 12.60
N SER A 67 5.93 16.80 11.42
CA SER A 67 4.48 17.01 11.22
C SER A 67 3.92 16.71 9.82
N ILE A 68 4.75 16.63 8.77
CA ILE A 68 4.23 16.55 7.40
C ILE A 68 4.51 15.17 6.80
N LYS A 69 3.45 14.44 6.41
CA LYS A 69 3.57 13.22 5.60
C LYS A 69 4.13 13.61 4.23
N ASN A 70 5.34 13.16 3.92
CA ASN A 70 6.03 13.49 2.67
C ASN A 70 5.76 12.44 1.60
N THR A 71 6.09 11.18 1.90
CA THR A 71 5.88 10.07 0.98
C THR A 71 4.93 9.10 1.63
N SER A 72 3.81 8.80 0.97
CA SER A 72 2.78 7.89 1.48
C SER A 72 2.51 6.76 0.48
N TYR A 73 2.39 5.55 1.02
CA TYR A 73 2.15 4.31 0.30
C TYR A 73 1.00 3.57 0.99
N PRO A 74 -0.26 3.88 0.62
CA PRO A 74 -1.42 3.18 1.15
C PRO A 74 -1.56 1.80 0.52
N GLY A 75 -2.26 0.92 1.23
CA GLY A 75 -2.60 -0.41 0.76
C GLY A 75 -3.68 -1.08 1.61
N THR A 76 -3.94 -2.35 1.28
CA THR A 76 -4.82 -3.23 2.05
C THR A 76 -4.02 -4.38 2.63
N TYR A 77 -4.45 -4.90 3.76
CA TYR A 77 -3.83 -6.06 4.39
C TYR A 77 -4.84 -7.17 4.67
N THR A 78 -4.33 -8.38 4.83
CA THR A 78 -5.06 -9.48 5.45
C THR A 78 -4.19 -10.08 6.53
N GLN A 79 -4.76 -10.33 7.70
CA GLN A 79 -4.03 -10.88 8.84
C GLN A 79 -4.32 -12.39 8.98
N LYS A 80 -3.27 -13.19 9.14
CA LYS A 80 -3.35 -14.61 9.51
C LYS A 80 -2.40 -14.86 10.68
N GLY A 81 -2.95 -14.97 11.89
CA GLY A 81 -2.14 -14.95 13.12
C GLY A 81 -1.35 -13.64 13.23
N ASP A 82 -0.05 -13.76 13.49
CA ASP A 82 0.86 -12.60 13.60
C ASP A 82 1.33 -12.08 12.23
N THR A 83 0.96 -12.75 11.13
CA THR A 83 1.42 -12.40 9.78
C THR A 83 0.41 -11.51 9.06
N LEU A 84 0.88 -10.37 8.57
CA LEU A 84 0.19 -9.50 7.62
C LEU A 84 0.62 -9.83 6.20
N TYR A 85 -0.37 -9.97 5.32
CA TYR A 85 -0.20 -10.04 3.88
C TYR A 85 -0.59 -8.69 3.29
N LEU A 86 0.38 -7.98 2.74
CA LEU A 86 0.27 -6.59 2.30
C LEU A 86 0.03 -6.51 0.79
N LYS A 87 -0.91 -5.64 0.40
CA LYS A 87 -1.20 -5.31 -0.98
C LYS A 87 -1.19 -3.80 -1.16
N PHE A 88 -0.08 -3.28 -1.68
CA PHE A 88 0.08 -1.87 -1.97
C PHE A 88 -0.71 -1.45 -3.20
N TYR A 89 -1.25 -0.22 -3.17
CA TYR A 89 -1.75 0.42 -4.39
C TYR A 89 -0.59 0.91 -5.27
N ASP A 90 0.53 1.34 -4.68
CA ASP A 90 1.74 1.74 -5.41
C ASP A 90 2.79 0.60 -5.40
N LYS A 91 3.30 0.25 -6.60
CA LYS A 91 4.39 -0.72 -6.78
C LYS A 91 5.68 -0.32 -6.06
N LYS A 92 5.92 0.97 -5.83
CA LYS A 92 7.10 1.45 -5.08
C LYS A 92 7.04 0.99 -3.63
N GLY A 93 5.89 1.10 -2.97
CA GLY A 93 5.70 0.61 -1.59
C GLY A 93 5.96 -0.89 -1.48
N LEU A 94 5.44 -1.67 -2.44
CA LEU A 94 5.71 -3.11 -2.53
C LEU A 94 7.21 -3.43 -2.69
N LYS A 95 7.95 -2.67 -3.51
CA LYS A 95 9.40 -2.86 -3.67
C LYS A 95 10.20 -2.47 -2.43
N LEU A 96 9.70 -1.53 -1.64
CA LEU A 96 10.35 -1.05 -0.43
C LEU A 96 10.20 -2.04 0.72
N LEU A 97 8.97 -2.52 0.97
CA LEU A 97 8.63 -3.29 2.17
C LEU A 97 8.27 -4.77 1.91
N GLY A 98 8.14 -5.19 0.66
CA GLY A 98 7.65 -6.52 0.33
C GLY A 98 6.13 -6.67 0.53
N ASN A 99 5.63 -7.90 0.41
CA ASN A 99 4.18 -8.21 0.52
C ASN A 99 3.80 -8.91 1.83
N LYS A 100 4.74 -9.04 2.77
CA LYS A 100 4.50 -9.72 4.05
C LYS A 100 5.19 -9.00 5.19
N ALA A 101 4.55 -8.98 6.35
CA ALA A 101 5.14 -8.52 7.58
C ALA A 101 4.66 -9.37 8.76
N ILE A 102 5.43 -9.43 9.84
CA ILE A 102 5.01 -9.99 11.12
C ILE A 102 4.82 -8.84 12.11
N VAL A 103 3.67 -8.83 12.76
CA VAL A 103 3.37 -7.91 13.86
C VAL A 103 3.67 -8.61 15.17
N ARG A 104 4.49 -7.97 16.00
CA ARG A 104 4.76 -8.41 17.37
C ARG A 104 4.08 -7.44 18.32
N GLU A 105 2.78 -7.63 18.54
CA GLU A 105 1.94 -6.70 19.32
C GLU A 105 2.51 -6.41 20.71
N LYS A 106 3.02 -7.43 21.41
CA LYS A 106 3.64 -7.28 22.75
C LYS A 106 4.84 -6.34 22.78
N LYS A 107 5.53 -6.17 21.65
CA LYS A 107 6.71 -5.31 21.51
C LYS A 107 6.42 -4.02 20.75
N ASN A 108 5.18 -3.84 20.25
CA ASN A 108 4.82 -2.78 19.32
C ASN A 108 5.80 -2.69 18.12
N GLU A 109 6.19 -3.85 17.60
CA GLU A 109 7.16 -3.98 16.50
C GLU A 109 6.48 -4.60 15.28
N ILE A 110 6.90 -4.15 14.09
CA ILE A 110 6.56 -4.77 12.81
C ILE A 110 7.85 -5.11 12.07
N VAL A 111 7.93 -6.32 11.52
CA VAL A 111 9.09 -6.82 10.77
C VAL A 111 8.64 -7.17 9.37
N PHE A 112 9.22 -6.53 8.37
CA PHE A 112 8.92 -6.76 6.96
C PHE A 112 9.82 -7.84 6.37
N PHE A 113 9.24 -8.70 5.52
CA PHE A 113 9.99 -9.71 4.76
C PHE A 113 10.14 -9.20 3.34
N LYS A 114 11.33 -8.67 3.04
CA LYS A 114 11.71 -8.25 1.70
C LYS A 114 12.46 -9.35 0.98
#